data_AF-D9PM98-F1
#
_entry.id   AF-D9PM98-F1
#
_cell.length_a   1.000
_cell.length_b   1.000
_cell.length_c   1.000
_cell.angle_alpha   90.00
_cell.angle_beta   90.00
_cell.angle_gamma   90.00
#
_symmetry.space_group_name_H-M   'P 1'
#
loop_
_entity.id
_entity.type
_entity.pdbx_description
1 polymer ?
#
loop_
_entity_poly.entity_id
_entity_poly.type
_entity_poly.pdbx_seq_one_letter_code
_entity_poly.pdbx_strand_id
1 'polypeptide(L)' 'MPSIKNIYKEMENDLNIKKDFTNGNLEYLTNQGVLLINQVLTVESHKPGSHWKQGWEKFSANVIEKISSDEENIVFIL' A
#
# COMPACT_ATOMS: atom_id res chain seq x y z
N MET A 1 12.45 5.82 -2.62
CA MET A 1 11.60 5.57 -3.81
C MET A 1 10.71 6.78 -4.07
N PRO A 2 10.46 7.19 -5.32
CA PRO A 2 9.65 8.37 -5.64
C PRO A 2 8.22 8.33 -5.08
N SER A 3 7.58 7.16 -5.07
CA SER A 3 6.19 6.98 -4.60
C SER A 3 5.99 7.33 -3.12
N ILE A 4 6.84 6.81 -2.23
CA ILE A 4 6.78 7.11 -0.79
C ILE A 4 6.95 8.62 -0.51
N LYS A 5 7.80 9.31 -1.29
CA LYS A 5 7.95 10.77 -1.17
C LYS A 5 6.65 11.51 -1.49
N ASN A 6 5.83 10.99 -2.40
CA ASN A 6 4.54 11.60 -2.72
C ASN A 6 3.54 11.40 -1.59
N ILE A 7 3.48 10.21 -0.98
CA ILE A 7 2.63 9.95 0.20
C ILE A 7 2.95 10.97 1.31
N TYR A 8 4.23 11.24 1.57
CA TYR A 8 4.62 12.20 2.60
C TYR A 8 4.27 13.65 2.26
N LYS A 9 4.39 14.04 0.98
CA LYS A 9 3.98 15.37 0.54
C LYS A 9 2.47 15.59 0.71
N GLU A 10 1.66 14.62 0.31
CA GLU A 10 0.20 14.70 0.49
C GLU A 10 -0.17 14.79 1.97
N MET A 11 0.45 13.97 2.83
CA MET A 11 0.20 14.03 4.28
C MET A 11 0.61 15.36 4.92
N GLU A 12 1.73 15.95 4.50
CA GLU A 12 2.14 17.26 5.00
C GLU A 12 1.19 18.36 4.51
N ASN A 13 0.77 18.31 3.23
CA ASN A 13 -0.12 19.30 2.65
C ASN A 13 -1.55 19.24 3.22
N ASP A 14 -2.10 18.03 3.37
CA ASP A 14 -3.51 17.84 3.72
C ASP A 14 -3.75 17.88 5.23
N LEU A 15 -2.80 17.33 6.00
CA LEU A 15 -2.97 17.10 7.44
C LEU A 15 -2.00 17.94 8.28
N ASN A 16 -1.07 18.67 7.66
CA ASN A 16 -0.01 19.45 8.33
C ASN A 16 0.83 18.60 9.31
N ILE A 17 0.97 17.30 9.03
CA ILE A 17 1.73 16.37 9.86
C ILE A 17 3.20 16.42 9.44
N LYS A 18 4.02 17.10 10.25
CA LYS A 18 5.47 17.13 10.09
C LYS A 18 6.10 15.97 10.86
N LYS A 19 6.39 14.88 10.17
CA LYS A 19 7.12 13.73 10.75
C LYS A 19 8.40 13.48 9.97
N ASP A 20 9.44 13.07 10.68
CA ASP A 20 10.68 12.62 10.05
C ASP A 20 10.47 11.21 9.48
N PHE A 21 10.28 11.15 8.17
CA PHE A 21 10.11 9.91 7.42
C PHE A 21 11.35 9.50 6.61
N THR A 22 12.54 9.94 7.02
CA THR A 22 13.83 9.70 6.34
C THR A 22 14.12 8.22 6.04
N ASN A 23 13.62 7.29 6.85
CA ASN A 23 13.86 5.85 6.68
C ASN A 23 12.83 5.14 5.77
N GLY A 24 11.76 5.81 5.34
CA GLY A 24 10.74 5.21 4.47
C GLY A 24 9.83 4.18 5.15
N ASN A 25 9.86 4.05 6.48
CA ASN A 25 9.03 3.09 7.21
C ASN A 25 7.58 3.61 7.35
N LEU A 26 6.62 2.80 6.91
CA LEU A 26 5.18 3.08 6.93
C LEU A 26 4.41 2.31 8.02
N GLU A 27 5.09 1.65 8.95
CA GLU A 27 4.47 0.86 10.04
C GLU A 27 3.49 1.67 10.91
N TYR A 28 3.71 2.99 11.02
CA TYR A 28 2.78 3.86 11.72
C TYR A 28 1.39 3.93 11.05
N LEU A 29 1.29 3.74 9.73
CA LEU A 29 0.01 3.65 9.02
C LEU A 29 -0.65 2.31 9.31
N THR A 30 0.10 1.21 9.25
CA THR A 30 -0.44 -0.14 9.51
C THR A 30 -0.98 -0.26 10.94
N ASN A 31 -0.33 0.37 11.91
CA ASN A 31 -0.80 0.42 13.30
C ASN A 31 -2.12 1.20 13.50
N GLN A 32 -2.55 1.98 12.52
CA GLN A 32 -3.81 2.73 12.53
C GLN A 32 -4.91 2.05 11.69
N GLY A 33 -4.70 0.80 11.27
CA GLY A 33 -5.67 0.06 10.45
C GLY A 33 -5.54 0.31 8.95
N VAL A 34 -4.47 0.95 8.48
CA VAL A 34 -4.22 1.12 7.04
C VAL A 34 -3.59 -0.15 6.48
N LEU A 35 -4.32 -0.84 5.60
CA LEU A 35 -3.77 -1.95 4.83
C LEU A 35 -2.98 -1.43 3.63
N LEU A 36 -1.67 -1.69 3.63
CA LEU A 36 -0.78 -1.43 2.48
C LEU A 36 -0.54 -2.74 1.72
N ILE A 37 -1.21 -2.93 0.60
CA ILE A 37 -1.13 -4.16 -0.20
C ILE A 37 -0.69 -3.88 -1.64
N ASN A 38 0.24 -4.69 -2.15
CA ASN A 38 0.60 -4.68 -3.57
C ASN A 38 -0.29 -5.64 -4.35
N GLN A 39 -0.55 -5.33 -5.62
CA GLN A 39 -1.24 -6.26 -6.52
C GLN A 39 -0.42 -7.55 -6.76
N VAL A 40 0.90 -7.43 -6.84
CA VAL A 40 1.86 -8.54 -6.94
C VAL A 40 2.81 -8.51 -5.74
N LEU A 41 2.83 -9.59 -4.94
CA LEU A 41 3.50 -9.59 -3.62
C LEU A 41 5.00 -9.88 -3.67
N THR A 42 5.49 -10.48 -4.76
CA THR A 42 6.91 -10.80 -4.90
C THR A 42 7.43 -10.36 -6.27
N VAL A 43 8.74 -10.16 -6.34
CA VAL A 43 9.44 -9.84 -7.59
C VAL A 43 10.82 -10.49 -7.53
N GLU A 44 11.35 -10.87 -8.67
CA GLU A 44 12.73 -11.32 -8.80
C GLU A 44 13.66 -10.10 -8.72
N SER A 45 14.77 -10.26 -8.01
CA SER A 45 15.75 -9.21 -7.84
C SER A 45 16.16 -8.60 -9.19
N HIS A 46 16.10 -7.27 -9.29
CA HIS A 46 16.43 -6.51 -10.51
C HIS A 46 15.58 -6.79 -11.75
N LYS A 47 14.44 -7.50 -11.63
CA LYS A 47 13.54 -7.77 -12.75
C LYS A 47 12.12 -7.27 -12.46
N PRO A 48 11.83 -5.97 -12.70
CA PRO A 48 10.51 -5.40 -12.50
C PRO A 48 9.43 -6.22 -13.20
N GLY A 49 8.35 -6.56 -12.48
CA GLY A 49 7.21 -7.30 -13.04
C GLY A 49 7.45 -8.78 -13.32
N SER A 50 8.56 -9.38 -12.86
CA SER A 50 8.88 -10.79 -13.15
C SER A 50 7.81 -11.79 -12.73
N HIS A 51 7.03 -11.48 -11.70
CA HIS A 51 5.96 -12.35 -11.18
C HIS A 51 4.55 -11.90 -11.59
N TRP A 52 4.44 -11.02 -12.59
CA TRP A 52 3.16 -10.67 -13.21
C TRP A 52 2.56 -11.91 -13.89
N LYS A 53 1.22 -12.04 -13.82
CA LYS A 53 0.40 -13.16 -14.31
C LYS A 53 0.71 -14.52 -13.68
N GLN A 54 1.33 -14.54 -12.51
CA GLN A 54 1.63 -15.78 -11.78
C GLN A 54 0.59 -16.11 -10.69
N GLY A 55 -0.50 -15.34 -10.62
CA GLY A 55 -1.63 -15.62 -9.73
C GLY A 55 -1.72 -14.69 -8.52
N TRP A 56 -0.72 -13.84 -8.28
CA TRP A 56 -0.76 -12.85 -7.22
C TRP A 56 -1.89 -11.85 -7.38
N GLU A 57 -2.22 -11.48 -8.62
CA GLU A 57 -3.29 -10.53 -8.90
C GLU A 57 -4.65 -11.07 -8.49
N LYS A 58 -4.87 -12.38 -8.67
CA LYS A 58 -6.09 -13.05 -8.22
C LYS A 58 -6.12 -13.13 -6.69
N PHE A 59 -4.98 -13.44 -6.07
CA PHE A 59 -4.88 -13.50 -4.62
C PHE A 59 -5.18 -12.15 -3.96
N SER A 60 -4.51 -11.07 -4.39
CA SER A 60 -4.70 -9.73 -3.83
C SER A 60 -6.12 -9.21 -4.09
N ALA A 61 -6.69 -9.47 -5.28
CA ALA A 61 -8.08 -9.14 -5.58
C ALA A 61 -9.05 -9.85 -4.61
N ASN A 62 -8.87 -11.15 -4.37
CA ASN A 62 -9.72 -11.90 -3.44
C ASN A 62 -9.59 -11.40 -2.00
N VAL A 63 -8.40 -10.97 -1.57
CA VAL A 63 -8.21 -10.37 -0.23
C VAL A 63 -9.01 -9.08 -0.12
N ILE A 64 -8.91 -8.19 -1.12
CA ILE A 64 -9.66 -6.94 -1.16
C ILE A 64 -11.17 -7.20 -1.21
N GLU A 65 -11.62 -8.14 -2.03
CA GLU A 65 -13.03 -8.53 -2.14
C GLU A 65 -13.57 -9.04 -0.80
N LYS A 66 -12.81 -9.90 -0.11
CA LYS A 66 -13.20 -10.44 1.19
C LYS A 66 -13.29 -9.36 2.27
N ILE A 67 -12.34 -8.43 2.31
CA ILE A 67 -12.37 -7.30 3.24
C ILE A 67 -13.58 -6.41 2.93
N SER A 68 -13.82 -6.14 1.65
CA SER A 68 -14.95 -5.31 1.19
C SER A 68 -16.32 -5.94 1.50
N SER A 69 -16.41 -7.27 1.53
CA SER A 69 -17.65 -7.97 1.86
C SER A 69 -17.93 -8.05 3.36
N ASP A 70 -16.87 -8.07 4.18
CA ASP A 70 -16.96 -8.37 5.60
C ASP A 70 -16.99 -7.10 6.47
N GLU A 71 -16.39 -5.99 6.00
CA GLU A 71 -16.28 -4.76 6.78
C GLU A 71 -17.14 -3.64 6.19
N GLU A 72 -17.81 -2.89 7.06
CA GLU A 72 -18.56 -1.69 6.70
C GLU A 72 -17.68 -0.45 6.89
N ASN A 73 -17.71 0.52 5.96
CA ASN A 73 -16.97 1.80 6.00
C ASN A 73 -15.46 1.76 5.67
N ILE A 74 -15.07 0.99 4.64
CA ILE A 74 -13.70 1.03 4.11
C ILE A 74 -13.53 2.22 3.15
N VAL A 75 -12.36 2.85 3.19
CA VAL A 75 -11.92 3.86 2.22
C VAL A 75 -10.81 3.28 1.35
N PHE A 76 -10.95 3.43 0.03
CA PHE A 76 -9.92 3.03 -0.94
C PHE A 76 -9.12 4.25 -1.40
N ILE A 77 -7.80 4.11 -1.40
CA ILE A 77 -6.87 5.04 -2.05
C ILE A 77 -6.21 4.24 -3.19
N LEU A 78 -6.50 4.63 -4.43
CA LEU A 78 -6.11 3.90 -5.66
C LEU A 78 -5.08 4.68 -6.48
#